data_AF-A0A8J7IH65-F1
#
_entry.id   AF-A0A8J7IH65-F1
#
_cell.length_a   1.000
_cell.length_b   1.000
_cell.length_c   1.000
_cell.angle_alpha   90.00
_cell.angle_beta   90.00
_cell.angle_gamma   90.00
#
_symmetry.space_group_name_H-M   'P 1'
#
loop_
_entity.id
_entity.type
_entity.pdbx_description
1 polymer ?
#
loop_
_entity_poly.entity_id
_entity_poly.type
_entity_poly.pdbx_seq_one_letter_code
_entity_poly.pdbx_strand_id
1 'polypeptide(L)'
;MVKIKSGKKEIDILFSIISLLMLLGTVSCHQKQKPVEDVILAKPSEIQYKWHEQERIMFLCLDPCTWQGREYDNHSTPLSEMKLSKLNTDQWCETALLWGAKEILFVAKHTGGFCWWQTETTNYGIKETPYKNGKGDVLKELSESCKKYGLNLGIYVYPGDDNWGAGIGSGGLTVDPSKQEAYNKVYRQQLTEVLTKYGEMIEVWFDGSCKIDVSDILKKHAKNAVIFQGPHASLRWPGTESGKLFYPVWNTVKSKDFNTGVSTQVHGDPNGDVWAPLETNTTLYDHYWFWSPIKEEKRISLDNLMECYYKSIGYGSVFLLNSTPDTTGLIPKADQKLYKAFGNEINRRFKTPLAFVENVKGTEVILELPSPQKINHVVTMEDYRQGHRIRKYRIEGFVNGKWKELCSGQSVGRKKIDYFTGIKVSKIRLTVTKNVNTPLIRNLLVYFVEDFIPPPEKAISPWSEWQLVSNFDTTENKNIDVDLTGKIKMPGQFIVKIENYNPEVEIEIENVELFYNGRKILDDFSSVQGNEIRINRTSQVIDESKITLRFSVKNETRTKGEIQFKPALIY
;
A
#
# COMPACT_ATOMS: atom_id res chain seq x y z
N MET A 1 -1.61 -31.97 -103.93
CA MET A 1 -0.57 -30.92 -104.08
C MET A 1 -1.30 -29.59 -103.88
N VAL A 2 -0.97 -28.65 -102.99
CA VAL A 2 0.28 -28.20 -102.36
C VAL A 2 -0.04 -27.63 -100.95
N LYS A 3 0.92 -27.70 -100.02
CA LYS A 3 0.94 -27.14 -98.64
C LYS A 3 1.11 -25.62 -98.63
N ILE A 4 0.55 -24.93 -97.62
CA ILE A 4 1.18 -23.74 -97.03
C ILE A 4 1.09 -23.80 -95.49
N LYS A 5 2.23 -23.59 -94.82
CA LYS A 5 2.44 -23.45 -93.37
C LYS A 5 2.26 -21.98 -92.96
N SER A 6 1.56 -21.68 -91.87
CA SER A 6 1.63 -20.39 -91.17
C SER A 6 2.40 -20.52 -89.85
N GLY A 7 3.31 -19.58 -89.62
CA GLY A 7 4.35 -19.62 -88.59
C GLY A 7 3.90 -19.05 -87.24
N LYS A 8 3.97 -19.90 -86.23
CA LYS A 8 4.25 -19.55 -84.83
C LYS A 8 5.56 -18.77 -84.76
N LYS A 9 5.55 -17.46 -84.50
CA LYS A 9 6.75 -16.74 -83.99
C LYS A 9 6.50 -15.40 -83.27
N GLU A 10 5.27 -14.89 -83.20
CA GLU A 10 5.01 -13.61 -82.54
C GLU A 10 4.38 -13.70 -81.14
N ILE A 11 3.96 -14.89 -80.68
CA ILE A 11 3.30 -15.05 -79.36
C ILE A 11 4.30 -15.40 -78.24
N ASP A 12 5.48 -15.94 -78.57
CA ASP A 12 6.45 -16.41 -77.55
C ASP A 12 7.36 -15.31 -76.97
N ILE A 13 7.44 -14.13 -77.62
CA ILE A 13 8.26 -13.02 -77.12
C ILE A 13 7.49 -12.17 -76.09
N LEU A 14 6.16 -12.10 -76.19
CA LEU A 14 5.34 -11.35 -75.23
C LEU A 14 5.24 -12.06 -73.86
N PHE A 15 5.25 -13.40 -73.85
CA PHE A 15 5.22 -14.18 -72.60
C PHE A 15 6.57 -14.21 -71.85
N SER A 16 7.70 -14.08 -72.56
CA SER A 16 9.03 -14.03 -71.92
C SER A 16 9.33 -12.68 -71.26
N ILE A 17 8.83 -11.56 -71.82
CA ILE A 17 9.04 -10.23 -71.22
C ILE A 17 8.17 -10.03 -69.96
N ILE A 18 6.95 -10.59 -69.94
CA ILE A 18 6.08 -10.54 -68.75
C ILE A 18 6.61 -11.44 -67.61
N SER A 19 7.25 -12.57 -67.94
CA SER A 19 7.87 -13.45 -66.93
C SER A 19 9.16 -12.87 -66.34
N LEU A 20 9.92 -12.06 -67.10
CA LEU A 20 11.12 -11.39 -66.60
C LEU A 20 10.82 -10.12 -65.79
N LEU A 21 9.67 -9.46 -66.05
CA LEU A 21 9.18 -8.33 -65.24
C LEU A 21 8.45 -8.77 -63.95
N MET A 22 7.97 -10.03 -63.86
CA MET A 22 7.45 -10.59 -62.61
C MET A 22 8.52 -11.20 -61.68
N LEU A 23 9.75 -11.43 -62.17
CA LEU A 23 10.86 -11.94 -61.35
C LEU A 23 11.75 -10.86 -60.70
N LEU A 24 11.48 -9.57 -60.95
CA LEU A 24 12.19 -8.44 -60.32
C LEU A 24 11.33 -7.67 -59.29
N GLY A 25 10.16 -8.20 -58.93
CA GLY A 25 9.15 -7.53 -58.10
C GLY A 25 8.96 -8.07 -56.67
N THR A 26 9.87 -8.90 -56.15
CA THR A 26 9.82 -9.36 -54.74
C THR A 26 11.15 -9.14 -54.03
N VAL A 27 11.67 -7.91 -54.11
CA VAL A 27 12.42 -7.39 -52.97
C VAL A 27 11.40 -7.29 -51.84
N SER A 28 11.35 -8.33 -51.00
CA SER A 28 10.68 -8.28 -49.71
C SER A 28 11.23 -7.05 -49.03
N CYS A 29 10.43 -5.99 -48.99
CA CYS A 29 10.65 -4.88 -48.09
C CYS A 29 10.38 -5.46 -46.70
N HIS A 30 11.35 -6.21 -46.18
CA HIS A 30 11.58 -6.26 -44.75
C HIS A 30 11.86 -4.80 -44.39
N GLN A 31 10.80 -4.02 -44.14
CA GLN A 31 10.88 -2.99 -43.14
C GLN A 31 11.41 -3.72 -41.92
N LYS A 32 12.73 -3.65 -41.69
CA LYS A 32 13.28 -3.82 -40.36
C LYS A 32 12.42 -2.88 -39.53
N GLN A 33 11.45 -3.45 -38.81
CA GLN A 33 10.73 -2.74 -37.77
C GLN A 33 11.84 -2.03 -37.00
N LYS A 34 11.86 -0.70 -37.04
CA LYS A 34 12.77 0.06 -36.19
C LYS A 34 12.64 -0.58 -34.80
N PRO A 35 13.75 -0.95 -34.14
CA PRO A 35 13.65 -1.44 -32.78
C PRO A 35 12.74 -0.48 -32.03
N VAL A 36 11.61 -0.96 -31.53
CA VAL A 36 10.78 -0.16 -30.65
C VAL A 36 11.70 0.08 -29.47
N GLU A 37 12.20 1.30 -29.33
CA GLU A 37 13.05 1.65 -28.20
C GLU A 37 12.25 1.36 -26.94
N ASP A 38 12.83 0.53 -26.06
CA ASP A 38 12.21 0.18 -24.78
C ASP A 38 11.91 1.50 -24.04
N VAL A 39 10.66 1.67 -23.60
CA VAL A 39 10.26 2.83 -22.81
C VAL A 39 11.03 2.80 -21.50
N ILE A 40 11.57 3.94 -21.09
CA ILE A 40 12.21 4.07 -19.77
C ILE A 40 11.10 3.99 -18.71
N LEU A 41 11.14 2.93 -17.90
CA LEU A 41 10.20 2.70 -16.81
C LEU A 41 10.82 3.09 -15.48
N ALA A 42 9.98 3.58 -14.56
CA ALA A 42 10.33 3.65 -13.15
C ALA A 42 10.63 2.24 -12.60
N LYS A 43 11.65 2.14 -11.76
CA LYS A 43 12.15 0.88 -11.19
C LYS A 43 12.34 1.04 -9.69
N PRO A 44 12.17 -0.04 -8.90
CA PRO A 44 12.55 0.00 -7.50
C PRO A 44 14.04 0.29 -7.35
N SER A 45 14.41 1.06 -6.33
CA SER A 45 15.78 1.06 -5.81
C SER A 45 16.13 -0.31 -5.22
N GLU A 46 17.41 -0.58 -4.97
CA GLU A 46 17.81 -1.82 -4.29
C GLU A 46 17.18 -1.95 -2.90
N ILE A 47 16.99 -0.83 -2.20
CA ILE A 47 16.38 -0.76 -0.87
C ILE A 47 14.89 -1.10 -0.96
N GLN A 48 14.17 -0.47 -1.88
CA GLN A 48 12.76 -0.78 -2.13
C GLN A 48 12.59 -2.24 -2.57
N TYR A 49 13.48 -2.77 -3.41
CA TYR A 49 13.43 -4.17 -3.83
C TYR A 49 13.60 -5.12 -2.63
N LYS A 50 14.61 -4.90 -1.77
CA LYS A 50 14.83 -5.70 -0.57
C LYS A 50 13.61 -5.67 0.36
N TRP A 51 13.06 -4.48 0.61
CA TRP A 51 11.87 -4.31 1.43
C TRP A 51 10.65 -5.02 0.81
N HIS A 52 10.43 -4.86 -0.48
CA HIS A 52 9.27 -5.42 -1.18
C HIS A 52 9.29 -6.96 -1.16
N GLU A 53 10.48 -7.57 -1.24
CA GLU A 53 10.65 -9.02 -1.15
C GLU A 53 10.34 -9.62 0.23
N GLN A 54 10.19 -8.80 1.28
CA GLN A 54 9.81 -9.28 2.61
C GLN A 54 8.38 -9.84 2.65
N GLU A 55 7.48 -9.32 1.80
CA GLU A 55 6.03 -9.61 1.73
C GLU A 55 5.20 -9.33 2.99
N ARG A 56 5.71 -9.71 4.15
CA ARG A 56 4.98 -9.79 5.41
C ARG A 56 5.79 -9.12 6.52
N ILE A 57 5.20 -8.10 7.12
CA ILE A 57 5.77 -7.34 8.22
C ILE A 57 4.78 -7.39 9.39
N MET A 58 5.29 -7.61 10.61
CA MET A 58 4.47 -7.54 11.82
C MET A 58 4.59 -6.15 12.44
N PHE A 59 3.49 -5.41 12.52
CA PHE A 59 3.46 -4.11 13.18
C PHE A 59 3.22 -4.33 14.67
N LEU A 60 4.17 -3.98 15.54
CA LEU A 60 4.07 -4.22 16.97
C LEU A 60 3.70 -2.93 17.72
N CYS A 61 2.46 -2.87 18.20
CA CYS A 61 1.90 -1.72 18.89
C CYS A 61 1.78 -1.98 20.40
N LEU A 62 2.61 -1.29 21.18
CA LEU A 62 2.55 -1.22 22.63
C LEU A 62 2.71 0.25 23.03
N ASP A 63 1.84 0.76 23.89
CA ASP A 63 1.80 2.16 24.33
C ASP A 63 0.98 2.25 25.63
N PRO A 64 1.06 3.33 26.45
CA PRO A 64 0.12 3.54 27.55
C PRO A 64 -1.36 3.35 27.16
N CYS A 65 -1.74 3.56 25.90
CA CYS A 65 -3.05 3.17 25.34
C CYS A 65 -3.52 1.76 25.74
N THR A 66 -2.61 0.78 25.84
CA THR A 66 -2.90 -0.60 26.24
C THR A 66 -3.49 -0.69 27.65
N TRP A 67 -3.00 0.13 28.59
CA TRP A 67 -3.53 0.19 29.97
C TRP A 67 -4.84 0.97 30.05
N GLN A 68 -5.04 1.91 29.13
CA GLN A 68 -6.21 2.79 29.11
C GLN A 68 -7.39 2.17 28.35
N GLY A 69 -7.13 1.12 27.55
CA GLY A 69 -8.09 0.57 26.60
C GLY A 69 -8.45 1.52 25.46
N ARG A 70 -7.55 2.46 25.14
CA ARG A 70 -7.75 3.54 24.15
C ARG A 70 -6.89 3.32 22.92
N GLU A 71 -7.06 4.19 21.92
CA GLU A 71 -6.18 4.27 20.75
C GLU A 71 -5.22 5.46 20.81
N TYR A 72 -5.54 6.45 21.64
CA TYR A 72 -4.71 7.64 21.87
C TYR A 72 -4.51 7.86 23.36
N ASP A 73 -3.25 8.08 23.71
CA ASP A 73 -2.81 8.31 25.08
C ASP A 73 -3.39 9.63 25.59
N ASN A 74 -3.91 9.59 26.81
CA ASN A 74 -4.42 10.76 27.52
C ASN A 74 -3.65 11.03 28.83
N HIS A 75 -2.49 10.38 29.01
CA HIS A 75 -1.61 10.50 30.17
C HIS A 75 -2.27 10.10 31.50
N SER A 76 -3.37 9.34 31.46
CA SER A 76 -4.12 8.94 32.65
C SER A 76 -3.53 7.73 33.38
N THR A 77 -2.70 6.94 32.70
CA THR A 77 -2.04 5.76 33.30
C THR A 77 -0.87 6.20 34.18
N PRO A 78 -0.88 5.91 35.49
CA PRO A 78 0.31 6.09 36.31
C PRO A 78 1.43 5.16 35.81
N LEU A 79 2.62 5.69 35.53
CA LEU A 79 3.76 4.89 35.03
C LEU A 79 4.16 3.75 35.98
N SER A 80 3.88 3.90 37.28
CA SER A 80 4.04 2.86 38.31
C SER A 80 3.17 1.61 38.09
N GLU A 81 2.12 1.69 37.27
CA GLU A 81 1.25 0.55 36.94
C GLU A 81 1.76 -0.25 35.73
N MET A 82 2.66 0.31 34.93
CA MET A 82 3.24 -0.31 33.74
C MET A 82 4.35 -1.31 34.11
N LYS A 83 3.98 -2.38 34.82
CA LYS A 83 4.93 -3.35 35.40
C LYS A 83 5.57 -4.29 34.39
N LEU A 84 4.88 -4.61 33.29
CA LEU A 84 5.40 -5.49 32.22
C LEU A 84 5.94 -6.82 32.75
N SER A 85 5.21 -7.41 33.71
CA SER A 85 5.70 -8.50 34.58
C SER A 85 6.19 -9.76 33.85
N LYS A 86 5.84 -9.94 32.57
CA LYS A 86 6.18 -11.11 31.76
C LYS A 86 6.74 -10.73 30.39
N LEU A 87 7.10 -9.46 30.17
CA LEU A 87 7.56 -9.00 28.86
C LEU A 87 8.67 -9.90 28.34
N ASN A 88 8.49 -10.37 27.11
CA ASN A 88 9.45 -11.22 26.44
C ASN A 88 9.46 -10.92 24.94
N THR A 89 10.49 -10.22 24.48
CA THR A 89 10.67 -9.85 23.07
C THR A 89 10.97 -11.05 22.17
N ASP A 90 11.55 -12.14 22.71
CA ASP A 90 11.69 -13.40 21.96
C ASP A 90 10.33 -13.95 21.55
N GLN A 91 9.33 -13.85 22.43
CA GLN A 91 7.97 -14.31 22.16
C GLN A 91 7.29 -13.48 21.06
N TRP A 92 7.65 -12.20 20.94
CA TRP A 92 7.20 -11.35 19.84
C TRP A 92 7.80 -11.81 18.51
N CYS A 93 9.10 -12.10 18.48
CA CYS A 93 9.78 -12.65 17.31
C CYS A 93 9.24 -14.03 16.91
N GLU A 94 9.00 -14.92 17.86
CA GLU A 94 8.37 -16.22 17.62
C GLU A 94 7.00 -16.05 16.98
N THR A 95 6.20 -15.09 17.46
CA THR A 95 4.88 -14.79 16.92
C THR A 95 4.96 -14.29 15.47
N ALA A 96 5.89 -13.40 15.14
CA ALA A 96 6.14 -12.98 13.76
C ALA A 96 6.44 -14.16 12.83
N LEU A 97 7.27 -15.11 13.29
CA LEU A 97 7.64 -16.27 12.50
C LEU A 97 6.48 -17.25 12.27
N LEU A 98 5.48 -17.32 13.17
CA LEU A 98 4.32 -18.22 13.03
C LEU A 98 3.56 -18.02 11.73
N TRP A 99 3.52 -16.78 11.22
CA TRP A 99 2.84 -16.44 9.97
C TRP A 99 3.81 -16.01 8.86
N GLY A 100 5.11 -16.19 9.08
CA GLY A 100 6.17 -16.00 8.10
C GLY A 100 6.57 -14.55 7.83
N ALA A 101 6.33 -13.64 8.78
CA ALA A 101 6.87 -12.28 8.72
C ALA A 101 8.40 -12.30 8.66
N LYS A 102 8.97 -11.26 8.03
CA LYS A 102 10.42 -11.06 7.88
C LYS A 102 10.95 -9.89 8.67
N GLU A 103 10.05 -9.04 9.14
CA GLU A 103 10.35 -7.83 9.87
C GLU A 103 9.33 -7.62 10.99
N ILE A 104 9.80 -6.99 12.07
CA ILE A 104 8.94 -6.32 13.06
C ILE A 104 9.13 -4.82 12.89
N LEU A 105 8.04 -4.10 12.63
CA LEU A 105 7.98 -2.65 12.71
C LEU A 105 7.49 -2.27 14.11
N PHE A 106 8.32 -1.63 14.94
CA PHE A 106 7.96 -1.37 16.34
C PHE A 106 7.58 0.09 16.59
N VAL A 107 6.44 0.29 17.28
CA VAL A 107 6.04 1.60 17.83
C VAL A 107 6.91 1.96 19.02
N ALA A 108 8.05 2.61 18.77
CA ALA A 108 8.95 3.05 19.83
C ALA A 108 8.46 4.31 20.55
N LYS A 109 7.71 5.16 19.83
CA LYS A 109 6.98 6.31 20.37
C LYS A 109 5.68 6.51 19.60
N HIS A 110 4.54 6.47 20.28
CA HIS A 110 3.22 6.76 19.69
C HIS A 110 2.76 8.21 19.99
N THR A 111 1.52 8.54 19.65
CA THR A 111 0.85 9.76 20.12
C THR A 111 0.89 9.82 21.66
N GLY A 112 1.08 11.00 22.24
CA GLY A 112 1.27 11.18 23.69
C GLY A 112 2.74 11.22 24.14
N GLY A 113 3.65 10.67 23.33
CA GLY A 113 5.11 10.89 23.49
C GLY A 113 5.84 9.89 24.39
N PHE A 114 5.20 8.80 24.83
CA PHE A 114 5.86 7.79 25.67
C PHE A 114 6.99 7.07 24.91
N CYS A 115 8.19 7.05 25.48
CA CYS A 115 9.37 6.44 24.83
C CYS A 115 9.69 5.05 25.40
N TRP A 116 9.74 4.02 24.55
CA TRP A 116 10.05 2.62 24.91
C TRP A 116 11.55 2.29 25.02
N TRP A 117 12.41 3.31 25.05
CA TRP A 117 13.85 3.19 25.17
C TRP A 117 14.42 4.19 26.17
N GLN A 118 15.69 4.01 26.55
CA GLN A 118 16.37 4.88 27.50
C GLN A 118 16.81 6.20 26.84
N THR A 119 15.92 7.19 26.87
CA THR A 119 16.18 8.56 26.39
C THR A 119 16.31 9.56 27.54
N GLU A 120 17.18 10.55 27.35
CA GLU A 120 17.34 11.68 28.28
C GLU A 120 16.43 12.87 27.95
N THR A 121 15.72 12.83 26.82
CA THR A 121 14.93 13.99 26.36
C THR A 121 13.60 14.17 27.09
N THR A 122 13.12 13.15 27.80
CA THR A 122 11.86 13.20 28.54
C THR A 122 11.87 12.21 29.70
N ASN A 123 11.07 12.48 30.74
CA ASN A 123 10.75 11.52 31.79
C ASN A 123 9.51 10.69 31.46
N TYR A 124 8.76 11.03 30.41
CA TYR A 124 7.63 10.22 29.96
C TYR A 124 8.12 9.05 29.09
N GLY A 125 8.57 7.98 29.75
CA GLY A 125 9.12 6.81 29.08
C GLY A 125 9.42 5.66 30.03
N ILE A 126 9.95 4.56 29.47
CA ILE A 126 10.18 3.30 30.18
C ILE A 126 11.03 3.43 31.44
N LYS A 127 11.92 4.44 31.50
CA LYS A 127 12.81 4.69 32.65
C LYS A 127 12.08 5.05 33.94
N GLU A 128 10.87 5.60 33.85
CA GLU A 128 10.03 5.94 34.99
C GLU A 128 9.00 4.84 35.34
N THR A 129 9.14 3.65 34.74
CA THR A 129 8.31 2.49 35.04
C THR A 129 9.02 1.50 35.99
N PRO A 130 8.29 0.61 36.68
CA PRO A 130 8.91 -0.45 37.49
C PRO A 130 9.66 -1.50 36.66
N TYR A 131 9.51 -1.51 35.33
CA TYR A 131 10.12 -2.53 34.48
C TYR A 131 11.64 -2.53 34.63
N LYS A 132 12.19 -3.66 35.14
CA LYS A 132 13.60 -3.80 35.50
C LYS A 132 14.14 -2.64 36.36
N ASN A 133 13.31 -2.16 37.30
CA ASN A 133 13.63 -1.02 38.18
C ASN A 133 14.02 0.25 37.41
N GLY A 134 13.29 0.58 36.35
CA GLY A 134 13.55 1.74 35.48
C GLY A 134 14.74 1.57 34.53
N LYS A 135 15.43 0.42 34.54
CA LYS A 135 16.62 0.15 33.72
C LYS A 135 16.31 -0.65 32.45
N GLY A 136 15.05 -0.99 32.20
CA GLY A 136 14.65 -1.74 31.02
C GLY A 136 14.73 -0.89 29.75
N ASP A 137 15.07 -1.51 28.62
CA ASP A 137 15.06 -0.87 27.30
C ASP A 137 14.40 -1.85 26.32
N VAL A 138 13.12 -1.64 26.04
CA VAL A 138 12.31 -2.59 25.25
C VAL A 138 12.78 -2.62 23.80
N LEU A 139 13.17 -1.47 23.24
CA LEU A 139 13.71 -1.40 21.90
C LEU A 139 15.06 -2.13 21.78
N LYS A 140 15.93 -2.03 22.79
CA LYS A 140 17.17 -2.82 22.84
C LYS A 140 16.89 -4.33 22.87
N GLU A 141 16.02 -4.76 23.78
CA GLU A 141 15.68 -6.18 23.93
C GLU A 141 15.05 -6.75 22.64
N LEU A 142 14.19 -5.97 21.97
CA LEU A 142 13.61 -6.34 20.69
C LEU A 142 14.65 -6.40 19.58
N SER A 143 15.56 -5.44 19.48
CA SER A 143 16.65 -5.47 18.49
C SER A 143 17.52 -6.72 18.63
N GLU A 144 17.90 -7.07 19.87
CA GLU A 144 18.67 -8.27 20.18
C GLU A 144 17.89 -9.55 19.80
N SER A 145 16.58 -9.55 20.05
CA SER A 145 15.68 -10.66 19.68
C SER A 145 15.53 -10.80 18.16
N CYS A 146 15.29 -9.70 17.44
CA CYS A 146 15.21 -9.71 15.97
C CYS A 146 16.49 -10.29 15.36
N LYS A 147 17.67 -9.87 15.85
CA LYS A 147 18.96 -10.44 15.43
C LYS A 147 19.06 -11.94 15.73
N LYS A 148 18.64 -12.38 16.92
CA LYS A 148 18.63 -13.80 17.32
C LYS A 148 17.73 -14.66 16.43
N TYR A 149 16.58 -14.14 16.02
CA TYR A 149 15.59 -14.89 15.23
C TYR A 149 15.70 -14.66 13.71
N GLY A 150 16.64 -13.82 13.26
CA GLY A 150 16.84 -13.53 11.83
C GLY A 150 15.71 -12.68 11.22
N LEU A 151 15.09 -11.83 12.03
CA LEU A 151 14.10 -10.84 11.61
C LEU A 151 14.78 -9.49 11.41
N ASN A 152 14.36 -8.75 10.40
CA ASN A 152 14.69 -7.35 10.27
C ASN A 152 13.91 -6.51 11.29
N LEU A 153 14.37 -5.28 11.52
CA LEU A 153 13.72 -4.33 12.41
C LEU A 153 13.41 -3.04 11.64
N GLY A 154 12.18 -2.58 11.78
CA GLY A 154 11.72 -1.26 11.38
C GLY A 154 11.30 -0.47 12.62
N ILE A 155 11.25 0.85 12.49
CA ILE A 155 10.85 1.71 13.60
C ILE A 155 9.76 2.70 13.23
N TYR A 156 8.77 2.80 14.12
CA TYR A 156 7.80 3.88 14.15
C TYR A 156 8.18 4.83 15.28
N VAL A 157 8.36 6.12 14.94
CA VAL A 157 8.59 7.20 15.89
C VAL A 157 7.66 8.33 15.54
N TYR A 158 6.60 8.51 16.32
CA TYR A 158 5.60 9.53 16.04
C TYR A 158 6.21 10.94 16.07
N PRO A 159 6.02 11.77 15.03
CA PRO A 159 6.54 13.14 15.02
C PRO A 159 5.93 14.05 16.07
N GLY A 160 4.69 13.80 16.49
CA GLY A 160 4.02 14.58 17.55
C GLY A 160 4.42 14.17 18.97
N ASP A 161 4.17 15.07 19.91
CA ASP A 161 4.28 14.90 21.36
C ASP A 161 3.40 15.97 22.05
N ASP A 162 2.37 15.52 22.77
CA ASP A 162 1.40 16.42 23.40
C ASP A 162 2.05 17.32 24.48
N ASN A 163 3.15 16.87 25.12
CA ASN A 163 3.86 17.69 26.12
C ASN A 163 4.46 18.96 25.50
N TRP A 164 4.77 18.93 24.21
CA TRP A 164 5.31 20.05 23.45
C TRP A 164 4.21 20.85 22.74
N GLY A 165 2.95 20.44 22.85
CA GLY A 165 1.85 20.98 22.06
C GLY A 165 1.95 20.61 20.58
N ALA A 166 2.73 19.58 20.23
CA ALA A 166 2.76 18.98 18.90
C ALA A 166 1.75 17.84 18.85
N GLY A 167 0.47 18.20 18.80
CA GLY A 167 -0.60 17.23 18.97
C GLY A 167 -0.77 16.27 17.81
N ILE A 168 -1.75 15.39 17.99
CA ILE A 168 -2.21 14.44 16.97
C ILE A 168 -2.40 15.12 15.60
N GLY A 169 -1.75 14.57 14.58
CA GLY A 169 -1.82 15.00 13.18
C GLY A 169 -0.92 16.18 12.81
N SER A 170 -0.13 16.73 13.74
CA SER A 170 0.64 17.96 13.47
C SER A 170 1.94 17.74 12.68
N GLY A 171 2.37 16.49 12.52
CA GLY A 171 3.68 16.16 11.95
C GLY A 171 4.86 16.73 12.72
N GLY A 172 4.69 17.00 14.02
CA GLY A 172 5.72 17.58 14.88
C GLY A 172 5.70 19.11 14.93
N LEU A 173 4.70 19.75 14.31
CA LEU A 173 4.48 21.19 14.47
C LEU A 173 3.82 21.47 15.83
N THR A 174 4.41 22.36 16.61
CA THR A 174 3.89 22.81 17.91
C THR A 174 2.86 23.91 17.70
N VAL A 175 1.75 23.87 18.45
CA VAL A 175 0.73 24.93 18.42
C VAL A 175 1.31 26.30 18.81
N ASP A 176 2.30 26.33 19.70
CA ASP A 176 3.07 27.52 20.07
C ASP A 176 4.40 27.54 19.29
N PRO A 177 4.55 28.38 18.24
CA PRO A 177 5.75 28.41 17.41
C PRO A 177 7.04 28.71 18.17
N SER A 178 6.96 29.36 19.35
CA SER A 178 8.14 29.66 20.17
C SER A 178 8.80 28.39 20.75
N LYS A 179 8.05 27.29 20.84
CA LYS A 179 8.54 25.98 21.32
C LYS A 179 9.13 25.11 20.21
N GLN A 180 8.88 25.45 18.95
CA GLN A 180 9.20 24.59 17.80
C GLN A 180 10.68 24.21 17.75
N GLU A 181 11.59 25.19 17.94
CA GLU A 181 13.02 24.93 17.83
C GLU A 181 13.55 24.04 18.97
N ALA A 182 12.98 24.18 20.17
CA ALA A 182 13.31 23.28 21.28
C ALA A 182 12.78 21.87 21.01
N TYR A 183 11.56 21.75 20.48
CA TYR A 183 10.99 20.44 20.14
C TYR A 183 11.71 19.77 18.97
N ASN A 184 12.13 20.53 17.96
CA ASN A 184 12.97 20.03 16.86
C ASN A 184 14.21 19.32 17.40
N LYS A 185 14.90 19.91 18.38
CA LYS A 185 16.09 19.32 19.01
C LYS A 185 15.75 18.02 19.74
N VAL A 186 14.66 17.99 20.49
CA VAL A 186 14.19 16.80 21.19
C VAL A 186 13.89 15.67 20.22
N TYR A 187 13.05 15.92 19.20
CA TYR A 187 12.67 14.90 18.24
C TYR A 187 13.87 14.40 17.43
N ARG A 188 14.72 15.30 16.95
CA ARG A 188 15.95 14.96 16.21
C ARG A 188 16.90 14.12 17.06
N GLN A 189 17.04 14.42 18.34
CA GLN A 189 17.82 13.61 19.27
C GLN A 189 17.20 12.21 19.42
N GLN A 190 15.90 12.11 19.70
CA GLN A 190 15.19 10.84 19.83
C GLN A 190 15.36 9.97 18.58
N LEU A 191 15.15 10.53 17.39
CA LEU A 191 15.32 9.82 16.13
C LEU A 191 16.78 9.36 15.93
N THR A 192 17.75 10.22 16.26
CA THR A 192 19.18 9.86 16.18
C THR A 192 19.52 8.71 17.13
N GLU A 193 19.02 8.73 18.37
CA GLU A 193 19.24 7.66 19.34
C GLU A 193 18.73 6.32 18.79
N VAL A 194 17.50 6.32 18.27
CA VAL A 194 16.88 5.10 17.76
C VAL A 194 17.62 4.54 16.54
N LEU A 195 18.05 5.40 15.62
CA LEU A 195 18.75 4.98 14.41
C LEU A 195 20.24 4.66 14.61
N THR A 196 20.80 4.84 15.81
CA THR A 196 22.24 4.62 16.07
C THR A 196 22.54 3.59 17.14
N LYS A 197 21.66 3.39 18.12
CA LYS A 197 21.92 2.53 19.28
C LYS A 197 21.42 1.09 19.11
N TYR A 198 20.49 0.83 18.19
CA TYR A 198 19.71 -0.42 18.15
C TYR A 198 19.88 -1.23 16.86
N GLY A 199 20.98 -1.01 16.13
CA GLY A 199 21.26 -1.71 14.87
C GLY A 199 20.65 -1.04 13.64
N GLU A 200 20.73 -1.72 12.51
CA GLU A 200 20.23 -1.22 11.23
C GLU A 200 18.70 -1.33 11.18
N MET A 201 18.04 -0.20 10.91
CA MET A 201 16.62 -0.16 10.59
C MET A 201 16.43 -0.27 9.08
N ILE A 202 15.51 -1.11 8.63
CA ILE A 202 15.17 -1.24 7.21
C ILE A 202 13.90 -0.48 6.82
N GLU A 203 13.16 0.01 7.80
CA GLU A 203 11.99 0.86 7.63
C GLU A 203 11.93 1.92 8.74
N VAL A 204 11.57 3.15 8.36
CA VAL A 204 11.28 4.25 9.28
C VAL A 204 9.89 4.79 8.98
N TRP A 205 9.04 4.84 10.00
CA TRP A 205 7.61 5.13 9.90
C TRP A 205 7.24 6.40 10.67
N PHE A 206 6.72 7.39 9.94
CA PHE A 206 6.28 8.71 10.38
C PHE A 206 4.77 8.84 10.12
N ASP A 207 3.97 8.39 11.09
CA ASP A 207 2.51 8.51 11.02
C ASP A 207 2.10 9.94 10.76
N GLY A 208 1.16 10.11 9.84
CA GLY A 208 0.67 11.44 9.50
C GLY A 208 1.70 12.42 8.90
N SER A 209 2.92 12.01 8.52
CA SER A 209 4.02 12.87 8.00
C SER A 209 4.90 13.49 9.09
N CYS A 210 6.18 13.76 8.75
CA CYS A 210 7.14 14.46 9.61
C CYS A 210 7.51 15.81 8.97
N LYS A 211 7.16 16.92 9.63
CA LYS A 211 7.48 18.29 9.21
C LYS A 211 8.77 18.83 9.83
N ILE A 212 9.30 18.14 10.84
CA ILE A 212 10.63 18.43 11.39
C ILE A 212 11.67 17.97 10.36
N ASP A 213 12.60 18.84 9.97
CA ASP A 213 13.68 18.44 9.06
C ASP A 213 14.57 17.41 9.76
N VAL A 214 14.66 16.23 9.15
CA VAL A 214 15.46 15.07 9.60
C VAL A 214 16.29 14.51 8.45
N SER A 215 16.40 15.24 7.34
CA SER A 215 17.04 14.78 6.11
C SER A 215 18.50 14.35 6.31
N ASP A 216 19.25 15.09 7.14
CA ASP A 216 20.62 14.80 7.51
C ASP A 216 20.75 13.51 8.34
N ILE A 217 19.81 13.29 9.27
CA ILE A 217 19.75 12.08 10.11
C ILE A 217 19.43 10.87 9.24
N LEU A 218 18.41 10.95 8.39
CA LEU A 218 18.01 9.85 7.50
C LEU A 218 19.14 9.48 6.54
N LYS A 219 19.77 10.47 5.90
CA LYS A 219 20.90 10.25 4.98
C LYS A 219 22.08 9.57 5.67
N LYS A 220 22.32 9.87 6.94
CA LYS A 220 23.48 9.35 7.69
C LYS A 220 23.20 7.99 8.33
N HIS A 221 21.99 7.78 8.85
CA HIS A 221 21.68 6.68 9.76
C HIS A 221 20.59 5.72 9.26
N ALA A 222 19.78 6.12 8.27
CA ALA A 222 18.71 5.30 7.69
C ALA A 222 18.86 5.13 6.16
N LYS A 223 20.09 5.21 5.63
CA LYS A 223 20.35 5.15 4.18
C LYS A 223 19.92 3.85 3.50
N ASN A 224 19.73 2.79 4.28
CA ASN A 224 19.30 1.46 3.80
C ASN A 224 17.84 1.17 4.15
N ALA A 225 17.12 2.15 4.69
CA ALA A 225 15.72 2.03 5.07
C ALA A 225 14.80 2.57 3.97
N VAL A 226 13.63 1.96 3.84
CA VAL A 226 12.49 2.67 3.23
C VAL A 226 11.88 3.64 4.24
N ILE A 227 11.29 4.72 3.75
CA ILE A 227 10.67 5.75 4.58
C ILE A 227 9.17 5.80 4.27
N PHE A 228 8.36 5.63 5.31
CA PHE A 228 6.94 5.93 5.37
C PHE A 228 6.79 7.12 6.33
N GLN A 229 6.04 8.19 6.14
CA GLN A 229 5.59 8.87 4.94
C GLN A 229 6.05 10.34 5.07
N GLY A 230 5.61 11.24 4.18
CA GLY A 230 5.98 12.65 4.19
C GLY A 230 7.08 12.99 3.18
N PRO A 231 7.81 14.11 3.36
CA PRO A 231 8.72 14.66 2.33
C PRO A 231 9.85 13.73 1.88
N HIS A 232 10.18 12.72 2.69
CA HIS A 232 11.23 11.75 2.43
C HIS A 232 10.69 10.37 2.06
N ALA A 233 9.39 10.23 1.83
CA ALA A 233 8.76 8.94 1.56
C ALA A 233 9.45 8.21 0.40
N SER A 234 9.57 6.89 0.54
CA SER A 234 10.02 5.99 -0.54
C SER A 234 8.99 4.91 -0.85
N LEU A 235 7.85 4.93 -0.18
CA LEU A 235 6.71 4.04 -0.36
C LEU A 235 5.44 4.78 0.04
N ARG A 236 4.28 4.14 -0.08
CA ARG A 236 2.99 4.80 0.07
C ARG A 236 2.01 3.98 0.89
N TRP A 237 1.22 4.69 1.68
CA TRP A 237 0.02 4.15 2.29
C TRP A 237 -1.05 3.84 1.22
N PRO A 238 -1.81 2.74 1.31
CA PRO A 238 -2.89 2.44 0.37
C PRO A 238 -4.03 3.45 0.36
N GLY A 239 -4.25 4.20 1.44
CA GLY A 239 -5.45 5.04 1.58
C GLY A 239 -6.54 4.42 2.45
N THR A 240 -6.28 3.29 3.11
CA THR A 240 -7.22 2.55 3.98
C THR A 240 -6.45 1.66 4.97
N GLU A 241 -7.07 1.33 6.11
CA GLU A 241 -6.53 0.39 7.11
C GLU A 241 -7.19 -1.01 7.04
N SER A 242 -7.93 -1.31 5.98
CA SER A 242 -8.70 -2.55 5.85
C SER A 242 -7.86 -3.80 5.56
N GLY A 243 -6.57 -3.62 5.24
CA GLY A 243 -5.70 -4.70 4.79
C GLY A 243 -5.93 -5.12 3.34
N LYS A 244 -6.72 -4.36 2.58
CA LYS A 244 -7.17 -4.73 1.23
C LYS A 244 -6.90 -3.59 0.24
N LEU A 245 -6.43 -3.95 -0.94
CA LEU A 245 -6.22 -3.07 -2.08
C LEU A 245 -7.27 -3.30 -3.14
N PHE A 246 -7.54 -2.24 -3.91
CA PHE A 246 -8.31 -2.34 -5.15
C PHE A 246 -7.43 -2.87 -6.28
N TYR A 247 -8.01 -3.56 -7.26
CA TYR A 247 -7.28 -4.02 -8.44
C TYR A 247 -7.73 -3.22 -9.67
N PRO A 248 -6.83 -2.76 -10.56
CA PRO A 248 -5.38 -3.01 -10.62
C PRO A 248 -4.54 -2.26 -9.57
N VAL A 249 -3.30 -2.72 -9.36
CA VAL A 249 -2.31 -2.10 -8.47
C VAL A 249 -1.06 -1.69 -9.24
N TRP A 250 -0.70 -0.41 -9.17
CA TRP A 250 0.52 0.13 -9.76
C TRP A 250 1.45 0.65 -8.67
N ASN A 251 2.69 0.15 -8.66
CA ASN A 251 3.76 0.64 -7.79
C ASN A 251 4.44 1.89 -8.37
N THR A 252 3.83 2.49 -9.39
CA THR A 252 4.34 3.68 -10.07
C THR A 252 3.33 4.82 -9.94
N VAL A 253 3.83 6.03 -9.80
CA VAL A 253 3.04 7.26 -9.68
C VAL A 253 3.73 8.39 -10.45
N LYS A 254 3.04 9.51 -10.63
CA LYS A 254 3.70 10.72 -11.14
C LYS A 254 4.51 11.40 -10.04
N SER A 255 5.67 11.94 -10.40
CA SER A 255 6.54 12.72 -9.50
C SER A 255 5.77 13.82 -8.76
N LYS A 256 4.85 14.51 -9.46
CA LYS A 256 4.02 15.56 -8.86
C LYS A 256 3.19 15.05 -7.67
N ASP A 257 2.67 13.83 -7.76
CA ASP A 257 1.81 13.24 -6.73
C ASP A 257 2.68 12.65 -5.62
N PHE A 258 3.78 11.99 -5.98
CA PHE A 258 4.74 11.44 -5.03
C PHE A 258 5.35 12.50 -4.11
N ASN A 259 5.76 13.63 -4.70
CA ASN A 259 6.44 14.72 -3.99
C ASN A 259 5.55 15.43 -2.95
N THR A 260 4.23 15.17 -2.96
CA THR A 260 3.33 15.60 -1.87
C THR A 260 3.66 14.91 -0.54
N GLY A 261 4.31 13.75 -0.59
CA GLY A 261 4.64 12.94 0.58
C GLY A 261 3.47 12.10 1.13
N VAL A 262 2.27 12.24 0.58
CA VAL A 262 1.04 11.59 1.08
C VAL A 262 0.23 10.90 -0.03
N SER A 263 0.85 10.66 -1.18
CA SER A 263 0.22 9.90 -2.26
C SER A 263 -0.18 8.49 -1.81
N THR A 264 -1.35 8.04 -2.24
CA THR A 264 -1.93 6.74 -1.91
C THR A 264 -2.26 5.90 -3.15
N GLN A 265 -2.91 4.75 -2.99
CA GLN A 265 -3.26 3.85 -4.08
C GLN A 265 -3.96 4.55 -5.26
N VAL A 266 -4.85 5.51 -5.03
CA VAL A 266 -5.60 6.19 -6.12
C VAL A 266 -4.71 6.99 -7.07
N HIS A 267 -3.48 7.31 -6.66
CA HIS A 267 -2.48 7.97 -7.49
C HIS A 267 -1.67 6.98 -8.34
N GLY A 268 -1.92 5.67 -8.20
CA GLY A 268 -1.26 4.63 -8.97
C GLY A 268 -1.46 4.84 -10.47
N ASP A 269 -0.37 5.08 -11.19
CA ASP A 269 -0.37 5.31 -12.62
C ASP A 269 0.53 4.28 -13.31
N PRO A 270 0.03 3.46 -14.25
CA PRO A 270 0.86 2.53 -15.01
C PRO A 270 2.04 3.23 -15.71
N ASN A 271 1.89 4.49 -16.10
CA ASN A 271 2.91 5.30 -16.79
C ASN A 271 3.59 6.31 -15.83
N GLY A 272 3.53 6.07 -14.53
CA GLY A 272 4.26 6.85 -13.53
C GLY A 272 5.78 6.82 -13.76
N ASP A 273 6.44 7.92 -13.41
CA ASP A 273 7.89 8.15 -13.53
C ASP A 273 8.64 7.90 -12.22
N VAL A 274 7.92 7.69 -11.10
CA VAL A 274 8.50 7.32 -9.80
C VAL A 274 8.00 5.95 -9.37
N TRP A 275 8.91 5.14 -8.83
CA TRP A 275 8.56 3.88 -8.17
C TRP A 275 8.26 4.14 -6.69
N ALA A 276 7.02 3.90 -6.30
CA ALA A 276 6.48 4.14 -4.97
C ALA A 276 5.53 2.98 -4.61
N PRO A 277 6.05 1.89 -4.04
CA PRO A 277 5.25 0.70 -3.74
C PRO A 277 4.27 0.96 -2.60
N LEU A 278 3.23 0.12 -2.50
CA LEU A 278 2.23 0.20 -1.44
C LEU A 278 2.58 -0.71 -0.26
N GLU A 279 2.45 -0.18 0.95
CA GLU A 279 2.44 -0.96 2.20
C GLU A 279 0.99 -1.09 2.70
N THR A 280 0.40 -2.28 2.57
CA THR A 280 -0.99 -2.52 2.97
C THR A 280 -1.07 -2.87 4.45
N ASN A 281 -1.59 -1.96 5.27
CA ASN A 281 -1.65 -2.13 6.72
C ASN A 281 -3.07 -2.48 7.21
N THR A 282 -3.14 -3.26 8.31
CA THR A 282 -4.40 -3.51 9.02
C THR A 282 -4.19 -3.98 10.45
N THR A 283 -5.29 -4.04 11.20
CA THR A 283 -5.36 -4.43 12.61
C THR A 283 -5.78 -5.90 12.78
N LEU A 284 -5.30 -6.53 13.85
CA LEU A 284 -5.78 -7.87 14.24
C LEU A 284 -7.14 -7.81 14.95
N TYR A 285 -7.37 -6.73 15.68
CA TYR A 285 -8.65 -6.39 16.28
C TYR A 285 -9.31 -5.34 15.39
N ASP A 286 -10.46 -5.65 14.81
CA ASP A 286 -11.14 -4.79 13.83
C ASP A 286 -11.22 -3.32 14.31
N HIS A 287 -10.46 -2.45 13.64
CA HIS A 287 -10.27 -1.01 13.92
C HIS A 287 -9.49 -0.62 15.18
N TYR A 288 -8.76 -1.53 15.82
CA TYR A 288 -7.98 -1.22 17.03
C TYR A 288 -6.51 -1.65 16.93
N TRP A 289 -5.62 -0.66 17.12
CA TRP A 289 -4.17 -0.82 17.09
C TRP A 289 -3.59 -1.22 18.45
N PHE A 290 -4.29 -0.99 19.56
CA PHE A 290 -3.80 -1.34 20.91
C PHE A 290 -4.73 -2.32 21.63
N TRP A 291 -4.12 -3.28 22.33
CA TRP A 291 -4.84 -4.31 23.06
C TRP A 291 -5.67 -3.74 24.21
N SER A 292 -6.85 -4.34 24.45
CA SER A 292 -7.56 -4.26 25.71
C SER A 292 -8.47 -5.48 25.86
N PRO A 293 -8.86 -5.86 27.09
CA PRO A 293 -9.71 -7.04 27.30
C PRO A 293 -11.02 -7.00 26.51
N ILE A 294 -11.65 -5.82 26.40
CA ILE A 294 -12.93 -5.64 25.69
C ILE A 294 -12.79 -5.75 24.16
N LYS A 295 -11.59 -5.52 23.62
CA LYS A 295 -11.33 -5.56 22.17
C LYS A 295 -11.02 -6.98 21.69
N GLU A 296 -10.80 -7.94 22.58
CA GLU A 296 -10.50 -9.33 22.16
C GLU A 296 -11.64 -9.97 21.35
N GLU A 297 -12.88 -9.55 21.58
CA GLU A 297 -14.06 -9.97 20.82
C GLU A 297 -14.07 -9.43 19.38
N LYS A 298 -13.28 -8.39 19.09
CA LYS A 298 -13.11 -7.79 17.76
C LYS A 298 -12.02 -8.46 16.93
N ARG A 299 -11.40 -9.54 17.43
CA ARG A 299 -10.35 -10.28 16.70
C ARG A 299 -10.89 -10.77 15.36
N ILE A 300 -10.24 -10.42 14.27
CA ILE A 300 -10.65 -10.85 12.93
C ILE A 300 -10.46 -12.35 12.74
N SER A 301 -11.22 -12.95 11.81
CA SER A 301 -11.17 -14.38 11.53
C SER A 301 -9.99 -14.75 10.59
N LEU A 302 -9.68 -16.05 10.53
CA LEU A 302 -8.73 -16.58 9.53
C LEU A 302 -9.19 -16.27 8.10
N ASP A 303 -10.49 -16.32 7.82
CA ASP A 303 -11.03 -16.02 6.50
C ASP A 303 -10.81 -14.56 6.11
N ASN A 304 -10.96 -13.64 7.06
CA ASN A 304 -10.67 -12.23 6.84
C ASN A 304 -9.16 -12.01 6.58
N LEU A 305 -8.28 -12.66 7.35
CA LEU A 305 -6.83 -12.61 7.11
C LEU A 305 -6.44 -13.16 5.74
N MET A 306 -7.06 -14.27 5.31
CA MET A 306 -6.84 -14.80 3.97
C MET A 306 -7.37 -13.86 2.88
N GLU A 307 -8.52 -13.22 3.07
CA GLU A 307 -8.99 -12.16 2.17
C GLU A 307 -7.95 -11.04 2.05
N CYS A 308 -7.43 -10.54 3.17
CA CYS A 308 -6.36 -9.54 3.18
C CYS A 308 -5.14 -10.05 2.40
N TYR A 309 -4.70 -11.31 2.60
CA TYR A 309 -3.58 -11.89 1.85
C TYR A 309 -3.79 -11.86 0.33
N TYR A 310 -4.97 -12.26 -0.17
CA TYR A 310 -5.28 -12.20 -1.61
C TYR A 310 -5.36 -10.75 -2.12
N LYS A 311 -5.91 -9.84 -1.33
CA LYS A 311 -6.11 -8.43 -1.70
C LYS A 311 -4.94 -7.51 -1.31
N SER A 312 -3.81 -8.04 -0.86
CA SER A 312 -2.57 -7.29 -0.61
C SER A 312 -1.39 -7.93 -1.34
N ILE A 313 -0.75 -8.94 -0.74
CA ILE A 313 0.34 -9.74 -1.34
C ILE A 313 -0.10 -10.35 -2.66
N GLY A 314 -1.35 -10.79 -2.75
CA GLY A 314 -1.93 -11.31 -3.99
C GLY A 314 -2.08 -10.28 -5.11
N TYR A 315 -1.97 -8.99 -4.82
CA TYR A 315 -1.86 -7.89 -5.80
C TYR A 315 -0.47 -7.24 -5.82
N GLY A 316 0.50 -7.84 -5.13
CA GLY A 316 1.90 -7.46 -5.22
C GLY A 316 2.31 -6.34 -4.28
N SER A 317 1.56 -6.05 -3.20
CA SER A 317 2.03 -5.18 -2.12
C SER A 317 2.76 -5.94 -1.01
N VAL A 318 3.37 -5.19 -0.09
CA VAL A 318 3.75 -5.69 1.24
C VAL A 318 2.54 -5.62 2.16
N PHE A 319 2.36 -6.62 3.03
CA PHE A 319 1.29 -6.68 4.03
C PHE A 319 1.86 -6.48 5.43
N LEU A 320 1.43 -5.40 6.08
CA LEU A 320 1.77 -5.00 7.43
C LEU A 320 0.60 -5.35 8.37
N LEU A 321 0.74 -6.39 9.19
CA LEU A 321 -0.31 -6.84 10.09
C LEU A 321 0.03 -6.49 11.54
N ASN A 322 -0.86 -5.74 12.19
CA ASN A 322 -0.77 -5.38 13.60
C ASN A 322 -0.67 -6.60 14.51
N SER A 323 0.11 -6.46 15.58
CA SER A 323 0.22 -7.31 16.75
C SER A 323 0.37 -6.44 18.00
N THR A 324 -0.24 -6.87 19.09
CA THR A 324 -0.37 -6.03 20.29
C THR A 324 -0.10 -6.84 21.54
N PRO A 325 0.98 -6.57 22.28
CA PRO A 325 1.16 -7.14 23.60
C PRO A 325 0.08 -6.64 24.57
N ASP A 326 -0.33 -7.51 25.49
CA ASP A 326 -1.19 -7.16 26.61
C ASP A 326 -0.42 -6.39 27.71
N THR A 327 -1.10 -6.03 28.81
CA THR A 327 -0.49 -5.30 29.93
C THR A 327 0.59 -6.09 30.70
N THR A 328 0.74 -7.40 30.43
CA THR A 328 1.86 -8.20 30.95
C THR A 328 3.12 -8.06 30.10
N GLY A 329 3.00 -7.56 28.87
CA GLY A 329 4.08 -7.45 27.88
C GLY A 329 4.18 -8.65 26.92
N LEU A 330 3.16 -9.51 26.87
CA LEU A 330 3.13 -10.67 25.96
C LEU A 330 2.03 -10.51 24.92
N ILE A 331 2.26 -11.00 23.70
CA ILE A 331 1.17 -11.13 22.72
C ILE A 331 0.19 -12.21 23.21
N PRO A 332 -1.13 -11.95 23.28
CA PRO A 332 -2.11 -12.92 23.77
C PRO A 332 -2.01 -14.30 23.09
N LYS A 333 -2.27 -15.36 23.84
CA LYS A 333 -2.21 -16.74 23.30
C LYS A 333 -3.21 -17.00 22.17
N ALA A 334 -4.37 -16.35 22.21
CA ALA A 334 -5.37 -16.46 21.16
C ALA A 334 -4.86 -15.84 19.84
N ASP A 335 -4.15 -14.72 19.92
CA ASP A 335 -3.56 -14.02 18.77
C ASP A 335 -2.48 -14.88 18.13
N GLN A 336 -1.57 -15.44 18.95
CA GLN A 336 -0.55 -16.39 18.48
C GLN A 336 -1.16 -17.60 17.74
N LYS A 337 -2.27 -18.16 18.26
CA LYS A 337 -2.99 -19.26 17.59
C LYS A 337 -3.51 -18.83 16.22
N LEU A 338 -4.04 -17.61 16.11
CA LEU A 338 -4.53 -17.07 14.84
C LEU A 338 -3.40 -16.81 13.84
N TYR A 339 -2.27 -16.22 14.25
CA TYR A 339 -1.09 -16.09 13.38
C TYR A 339 -0.60 -17.44 12.90
N LYS A 340 -0.51 -18.44 13.78
CA LYS A 340 -0.13 -19.80 13.40
C LYS A 340 -1.10 -20.41 12.39
N ALA A 341 -2.41 -20.25 12.62
CA ALA A 341 -3.42 -20.73 11.69
C ALA A 341 -3.28 -20.04 10.32
N PHE A 342 -3.03 -18.73 10.31
CA PHE A 342 -2.82 -17.95 9.09
C PHE A 342 -1.57 -18.39 8.33
N GLY A 343 -0.43 -18.54 9.00
CA GLY A 343 0.80 -19.07 8.40
C GLY A 343 0.63 -20.48 7.83
N ASN A 344 -0.04 -21.35 8.57
CA ASN A 344 -0.36 -22.70 8.12
C ASN A 344 -1.26 -22.69 6.89
N GLU A 345 -2.25 -21.81 6.83
CA GLU A 345 -3.17 -21.72 5.69
C GLU A 345 -2.48 -21.17 4.44
N ILE A 346 -1.63 -20.15 4.57
CA ILE A 346 -0.78 -19.68 3.45
C ILE A 346 0.07 -20.84 2.92
N ASN A 347 0.72 -21.58 3.81
CA ASN A 347 1.56 -22.72 3.43
C ASN A 347 0.75 -23.84 2.78
N ARG A 348 -0.44 -24.17 3.30
CA ARG A 348 -1.33 -25.17 2.73
C ARG A 348 -1.69 -24.83 1.28
N ARG A 349 -1.94 -23.54 0.99
CA ARG A 349 -2.33 -23.08 -0.34
C ARG A 349 -1.16 -22.94 -1.32
N PHE A 350 -0.02 -22.45 -0.86
CA PHE A 350 0.99 -21.88 -1.76
C PHE A 350 2.43 -22.36 -1.51
N LYS A 351 2.68 -23.30 -0.60
CA LYS A 351 4.04 -23.80 -0.35
C LYS A 351 4.62 -24.59 -1.51
N THR A 352 3.80 -25.39 -2.20
CA THR A 352 4.26 -26.30 -3.25
C THR A 352 3.37 -26.17 -4.49
N PRO A 353 3.87 -25.62 -5.61
CA PRO A 353 3.13 -25.58 -6.86
C PRO A 353 3.02 -26.98 -7.49
N LEU A 354 1.94 -27.20 -8.24
CA LEU A 354 1.76 -28.40 -9.06
C LEU A 354 2.69 -28.41 -10.28
N ALA A 355 2.94 -27.22 -10.83
CA ALA A 355 3.84 -26.97 -11.94
C ALA A 355 4.28 -25.50 -11.90
N PHE A 356 5.47 -25.20 -12.42
CA PHE A 356 5.97 -23.84 -12.53
C PHE A 356 6.92 -23.68 -13.70
N VAL A 357 7.09 -22.44 -14.14
CA VAL A 357 8.15 -22.03 -15.07
C VAL A 357 8.71 -20.68 -14.61
N GLU A 358 10.00 -20.47 -14.84
CA GLU A 358 10.73 -19.30 -14.37
C GLU A 358 11.50 -18.62 -15.50
N ASN A 359 11.79 -17.33 -15.32
CA ASN A 359 12.71 -16.55 -16.15
C ASN A 359 12.38 -16.59 -17.65
N VAL A 360 11.09 -16.46 -18.00
CA VAL A 360 10.61 -16.44 -19.39
C VAL A 360 10.46 -15.01 -19.88
N LYS A 361 10.94 -14.74 -21.09
CA LYS A 361 10.79 -13.46 -21.78
C LYS A 361 9.81 -13.59 -22.94
N GLY A 362 8.81 -12.71 -23.01
CA GLY A 362 7.87 -12.67 -24.13
C GLY A 362 6.41 -12.52 -23.72
N THR A 363 5.52 -12.53 -24.70
CA THR A 363 4.08 -12.31 -24.53
C THR A 363 3.26 -13.58 -24.34
N GLU A 364 3.86 -14.74 -24.55
CA GLU A 364 3.19 -16.03 -24.37
C GLU A 364 4.08 -16.94 -23.54
N VAL A 365 3.51 -17.55 -22.51
CA VAL A 365 4.17 -18.58 -21.69
C VAL A 365 3.24 -19.78 -21.61
N ILE A 366 3.70 -20.92 -22.11
CA ILE A 366 2.99 -22.20 -22.03
C ILE A 366 3.67 -23.06 -20.96
N LEU A 367 2.88 -23.56 -20.02
CA LEU A 367 3.31 -24.46 -18.96
C LEU A 367 2.53 -25.77 -19.07
N GLU A 368 3.25 -26.86 -19.33
CA GLU A 368 2.67 -28.21 -19.33
C GLU A 368 2.63 -28.74 -17.89
N LEU A 369 1.51 -29.36 -17.51
CA LEU A 369 1.41 -30.04 -16.21
C LEU A 369 1.98 -31.46 -16.32
N PRO A 370 2.56 -32.03 -15.25
CA PRO A 370 3.11 -33.39 -15.27
C PRO A 370 2.08 -34.45 -15.69
N SER A 371 0.81 -34.21 -15.36
CA SER A 371 -0.33 -34.96 -15.85
C SER A 371 -1.59 -34.08 -15.81
N PRO A 372 -2.62 -34.39 -16.61
CA PRO A 372 -3.87 -33.64 -16.58
C PRO A 372 -4.53 -33.71 -15.19
N GLN A 373 -4.67 -32.57 -14.52
CA GLN A 373 -5.15 -32.49 -13.13
C GLN A 373 -5.96 -31.21 -12.87
N LYS A 374 -6.72 -31.20 -11.76
CA LYS A 374 -7.52 -30.03 -11.37
C LYS A 374 -6.61 -28.91 -10.89
N ILE A 375 -6.95 -27.68 -11.25
CA ILE A 375 -6.31 -26.45 -10.77
C ILE A 375 -7.38 -25.41 -10.46
N ASN A 376 -7.07 -24.44 -9.60
CA ASN A 376 -7.94 -23.29 -9.34
C ASN A 376 -7.19 -22.00 -9.03
N HIS A 377 -5.86 -22.01 -9.07
CA HIS A 377 -5.02 -20.85 -8.81
C HIS A 377 -3.83 -20.80 -9.77
N VAL A 378 -3.49 -19.59 -10.19
CA VAL A 378 -2.25 -19.29 -10.91
C VAL A 378 -1.61 -18.07 -10.27
N VAL A 379 -0.31 -18.15 -10.02
CA VAL A 379 0.49 -17.03 -9.51
C VAL A 379 1.44 -16.57 -10.59
N THR A 380 1.33 -15.31 -10.98
CA THR A 380 2.21 -14.68 -11.98
C THR A 380 3.10 -13.65 -11.29
N MET A 381 4.38 -13.60 -11.62
CA MET A 381 5.34 -12.64 -11.05
C MET A 381 6.20 -12.06 -12.17
N GLU A 382 6.31 -10.73 -12.25
CA GLU A 382 7.24 -10.06 -13.17
C GLU A 382 8.64 -9.96 -12.54
N ASP A 383 9.67 -9.84 -13.37
CA ASP A 383 10.95 -9.27 -12.94
C ASP A 383 10.82 -7.74 -12.85
N TYR A 384 10.13 -7.31 -11.80
CA TYR A 384 9.77 -5.91 -11.57
C TYR A 384 10.97 -5.00 -11.24
N ARG A 385 12.17 -5.55 -11.04
CA ARG A 385 13.42 -4.77 -11.02
C ARG A 385 13.62 -3.98 -12.32
N GLN A 386 12.96 -4.42 -13.39
CA GLN A 386 12.97 -3.76 -14.68
C GLN A 386 11.68 -2.97 -15.00
N GLY A 387 10.90 -2.63 -13.96
CA GLY A 387 9.64 -1.88 -14.06
C GLY A 387 8.42 -2.76 -14.29
N HIS A 388 7.21 -2.18 -14.13
CA HIS A 388 5.94 -2.84 -14.47
C HIS A 388 5.74 -2.86 -15.99
N ARG A 389 5.72 -4.04 -16.61
CA ARG A 389 5.68 -4.17 -18.08
C ARG A 389 4.32 -4.60 -18.59
N ILE A 390 3.66 -5.52 -17.88
CA ILE A 390 2.34 -6.05 -18.26
C ILE A 390 1.25 -5.01 -17.99
N ARG A 391 0.37 -4.78 -18.98
CA ARG A 391 -0.80 -3.89 -18.88
C ARG A 391 -2.12 -4.64 -18.94
N LYS A 392 -2.16 -5.74 -19.71
CA LYS A 392 -3.29 -6.68 -19.79
C LYS A 392 -2.77 -8.07 -20.06
N TYR A 393 -3.38 -9.06 -19.46
CA TYR A 393 -3.11 -10.47 -19.72
C TYR A 393 -4.38 -11.31 -19.60
N ARG A 394 -4.32 -12.54 -20.11
CA ARG A 394 -5.29 -13.61 -19.84
C ARG A 394 -4.57 -14.90 -19.54
N ILE A 395 -5.23 -15.78 -18.80
CA ILE A 395 -4.77 -17.13 -18.47
C ILE A 395 -5.79 -18.11 -19.06
N GLU A 396 -5.28 -19.08 -19.81
CA GLU A 396 -6.08 -20.11 -20.48
C GLU A 396 -5.63 -21.50 -20.05
N GLY A 397 -6.57 -22.43 -19.90
CA GLY A 397 -6.31 -23.85 -19.66
C GLY A 397 -6.59 -24.69 -20.90
N PHE A 398 -5.75 -25.69 -21.17
CA PHE A 398 -5.96 -26.63 -22.27
C PHE A 398 -6.82 -27.82 -21.82
N VAL A 399 -8.05 -27.87 -22.33
CA VAL A 399 -9.11 -28.81 -21.97
C VAL A 399 -9.64 -29.49 -23.23
N ASN A 400 -9.60 -30.81 -23.28
CA ASN A 400 -10.14 -31.62 -24.40
C ASN A 400 -9.69 -31.13 -25.80
N GLY A 401 -8.40 -30.81 -25.94
CA GLY A 401 -7.83 -30.35 -27.22
C GLY A 401 -8.05 -28.88 -27.56
N LYS A 402 -8.65 -28.08 -26.67
CA LYS A 402 -8.94 -26.65 -26.89
C LYS A 402 -8.47 -25.78 -25.73
N TRP A 403 -8.04 -24.56 -26.04
CA TRP A 403 -7.77 -23.53 -25.04
C TRP A 403 -9.09 -22.92 -24.55
N LYS A 404 -9.22 -22.76 -23.24
CA LYS A 404 -10.36 -22.10 -22.58
C LYS A 404 -9.83 -21.03 -21.64
N GLU A 405 -10.33 -19.80 -21.77
CA GLU A 405 -10.00 -18.72 -20.82
C GLU A 405 -10.51 -19.07 -19.42
N LEU A 406 -9.63 -18.88 -18.43
CA LEU A 406 -9.90 -19.14 -17.01
C LEU A 406 -10.07 -17.84 -16.24
N CYS A 407 -9.23 -16.84 -16.55
CA CYS A 407 -9.31 -15.48 -15.99
C CYS A 407 -8.50 -14.50 -16.85
N SER A 408 -8.68 -13.20 -16.59
CA SER A 408 -7.89 -12.13 -17.17
C SER A 408 -7.62 -11.03 -16.16
N GLY A 409 -6.61 -10.21 -16.45
CA GLY A 409 -6.14 -9.17 -15.54
C GLY A 409 -5.34 -8.07 -16.22
N GLN A 410 -4.79 -7.17 -15.42
CA GLN A 410 -4.02 -6.00 -15.80
C GLN A 410 -2.63 -6.04 -15.17
N SER A 411 -2.45 -5.41 -14.00
CA SER A 411 -1.17 -5.32 -13.30
C SER A 411 -0.74 -6.66 -12.70
N VAL A 412 0.54 -7.01 -12.85
CA VAL A 412 1.15 -8.16 -12.16
C VAL A 412 2.17 -7.70 -11.13
N GLY A 413 3.20 -6.97 -11.58
CA GLY A 413 4.25 -6.47 -10.71
C GLY A 413 4.96 -7.60 -9.96
N ARG A 414 5.17 -7.41 -8.66
CA ARG A 414 5.91 -8.36 -7.83
C ARG A 414 5.27 -9.76 -7.79
N LYS A 415 3.94 -9.82 -7.63
CA LYS A 415 3.14 -11.03 -7.49
C LYS A 415 1.68 -10.73 -7.78
N LYS A 416 1.02 -11.56 -8.60
CA LYS A 416 -0.42 -11.58 -8.80
C LYS A 416 -0.96 -12.99 -8.59
N ILE A 417 -1.89 -13.15 -7.66
CA ILE A 417 -2.61 -14.40 -7.42
C ILE A 417 -3.96 -14.29 -8.13
N ASP A 418 -4.16 -15.14 -9.13
CA ASP A 418 -5.44 -15.33 -9.81
C ASP A 418 -6.10 -16.62 -9.33
N TYR A 419 -7.42 -16.59 -9.18
CA TYR A 419 -8.21 -17.75 -8.78
C TYR A 419 -9.49 -17.85 -9.63
N PHE A 420 -10.01 -19.06 -9.76
CA PHE A 420 -11.18 -19.37 -10.58
C PHE A 420 -11.79 -20.71 -10.17
N THR A 421 -12.97 -21.04 -10.69
CA THR A 421 -13.62 -22.33 -10.43
C THR A 421 -12.75 -23.50 -10.88
N GLY A 422 -12.60 -24.51 -10.00
CA GLY A 422 -11.70 -25.64 -10.24
C GLY A 422 -11.95 -26.38 -11.55
N ILE A 423 -10.89 -26.58 -12.34
CA ILE A 423 -10.98 -27.16 -13.69
C ILE A 423 -9.80 -28.08 -13.97
N LYS A 424 -10.06 -29.21 -14.65
CA LYS A 424 -9.02 -30.16 -15.06
C LYS A 424 -8.39 -29.70 -16.37
N VAL A 425 -7.07 -29.50 -16.36
CA VAL A 425 -6.29 -29.01 -17.51
C VAL A 425 -5.04 -29.86 -17.71
N SER A 426 -4.50 -29.87 -18.92
CA SER A 426 -3.20 -30.48 -19.23
C SER A 426 -2.08 -29.47 -19.45
N LYS A 427 -2.43 -28.23 -19.84
CA LYS A 427 -1.52 -27.11 -20.02
C LYS A 427 -2.17 -25.82 -19.54
N ILE A 428 -1.35 -24.85 -19.17
CA ILE A 428 -1.74 -23.46 -18.92
C ILE A 428 -1.00 -22.55 -19.90
N ARG A 429 -1.67 -21.51 -20.35
CA ARG A 429 -1.09 -20.44 -21.15
C ARG A 429 -1.36 -19.09 -20.51
N LEU A 430 -0.30 -18.36 -20.18
CA LEU A 430 -0.36 -16.92 -19.95
C LEU A 430 -0.17 -16.22 -21.30
N THR A 431 -1.10 -15.34 -21.67
CA THR A 431 -0.95 -14.43 -22.81
C THR A 431 -1.00 -12.99 -22.35
N VAL A 432 0.11 -12.25 -22.52
CA VAL A 432 0.18 -10.80 -22.30
C VAL A 432 -0.36 -10.10 -23.54
N THR A 433 -1.58 -9.56 -23.44
CA THR A 433 -2.32 -8.93 -24.55
C THR A 433 -2.01 -7.45 -24.72
N LYS A 434 -1.49 -6.81 -23.67
CA LYS A 434 -0.96 -5.44 -23.73
C LYS A 434 0.23 -5.31 -22.80
N ASN A 435 1.32 -4.74 -23.30
CA ASN A 435 2.52 -4.42 -22.53
C ASN A 435 3.08 -3.07 -22.96
N VAL A 436 4.04 -2.55 -22.20
CA VAL A 436 4.80 -1.34 -22.57
C VAL A 436 6.18 -1.69 -23.12
N ASN A 437 6.86 -2.67 -22.50
CA ASN A 437 8.10 -3.26 -22.98
C ASN A 437 7.95 -4.79 -23.02
N THR A 438 8.94 -5.50 -23.55
CA THR A 438 8.92 -6.98 -23.57
C THR A 438 8.71 -7.55 -22.16
N PRO A 439 7.64 -8.33 -21.89
CA PRO A 439 7.38 -8.85 -20.55
C PRO A 439 8.49 -9.77 -20.08
N LEU A 440 8.82 -9.65 -18.79
CA LEU A 440 9.81 -10.47 -18.10
C LEU A 440 9.08 -11.23 -17.00
N ILE A 441 8.74 -12.49 -17.25
CA ILE A 441 8.03 -13.34 -16.31
C ILE A 441 9.07 -14.02 -15.42
N ARG A 442 9.18 -13.53 -14.19
CA ARG A 442 10.05 -14.12 -13.17
C ARG A 442 9.55 -15.52 -12.83
N ASN A 443 8.25 -15.68 -12.60
CA ASN A 443 7.63 -16.95 -12.24
C ASN A 443 6.18 -17.01 -12.76
N LEU A 444 5.76 -18.19 -13.21
CA LEU A 444 4.37 -18.58 -13.41
C LEU A 444 4.17 -19.92 -12.69
N LEU A 445 3.33 -19.93 -11.65
CA LEU A 445 3.13 -21.08 -10.77
C LEU A 445 1.65 -21.49 -10.77
N VAL A 446 1.37 -22.79 -10.74
CA VAL A 446 0.01 -23.34 -10.79
C VAL A 446 -0.28 -24.12 -9.52
N TYR A 447 -1.47 -23.92 -8.94
CA TYR A 447 -1.88 -24.59 -7.70
C TYR A 447 -3.31 -25.12 -7.78
N PHE A 448 -3.59 -26.08 -6.91
CA PHE A 448 -4.94 -26.49 -6.55
C PHE A 448 -5.11 -26.37 -5.05
N VAL A 449 -6.04 -25.52 -4.63
CA VAL A 449 -6.44 -25.35 -3.24
C VAL A 449 -7.73 -26.10 -3.01
N GLU A 450 -7.68 -27.17 -2.24
CA GLU A 450 -8.86 -27.92 -1.82
C GLU A 450 -9.74 -27.07 -0.87
N ASP A 451 -11.05 -27.23 -1.00
CA ASP A 451 -12.09 -26.49 -0.28
C ASP A 451 -11.96 -24.96 -0.36
N PHE A 452 -11.52 -24.46 -1.51
CA PHE A 452 -11.35 -23.03 -1.73
C PHE A 452 -12.69 -22.29 -1.80
N ILE A 453 -12.85 -21.34 -0.89
CA ILE A 453 -13.89 -20.31 -0.95
C ILE A 453 -13.24 -19.01 -1.43
N PRO A 454 -13.68 -18.46 -2.58
CA PRO A 454 -13.19 -17.17 -3.06
C PRO A 454 -13.43 -16.04 -2.04
N PRO A 455 -12.47 -15.11 -1.87
CA PRO A 455 -12.73 -13.89 -1.14
C PRO A 455 -13.94 -13.15 -1.72
N PRO A 456 -14.76 -12.49 -0.89
CA PRO A 456 -15.95 -11.79 -1.37
C PRO A 456 -15.58 -10.72 -2.40
N GLU A 457 -16.30 -10.67 -3.51
CA GLU A 457 -16.08 -9.69 -4.58
C GLU A 457 -16.51 -8.26 -4.19
N LYS A 458 -17.30 -8.11 -3.11
CA LYS A 458 -17.74 -6.81 -2.61
C LYS A 458 -16.56 -6.00 -2.09
N ALA A 459 -15.89 -5.28 -2.99
CA ALA A 459 -15.31 -4.01 -2.63
C ALA A 459 -16.47 -3.05 -2.32
N ILE A 460 -16.45 -2.40 -1.16
CA ILE A 460 -17.19 -1.14 -1.04
C ILE A 460 -16.49 -0.19 -2.02
N SER A 461 -17.27 0.24 -3.00
CA SER A 461 -16.75 0.83 -4.21
C SER A 461 -16.36 2.31 -4.01
N PRO A 462 -15.35 2.83 -4.76
CA PRO A 462 -15.20 4.27 -5.04
C PRO A 462 -16.45 4.93 -5.66
N TRP A 463 -17.41 4.11 -6.08
CA TRP A 463 -18.71 4.47 -6.66
C TRP A 463 -19.82 4.55 -5.61
N SER A 464 -19.51 5.08 -4.41
CA SER A 464 -20.55 5.47 -3.48
C SER A 464 -21.40 6.59 -4.12
N GLU A 465 -22.72 6.52 -3.97
CA GLU A 465 -23.60 7.59 -4.43
C GLU A 465 -23.26 8.90 -3.70
N TRP A 466 -23.37 10.02 -4.43
CA TRP A 466 -23.20 11.34 -3.84
C TRP A 466 -24.30 11.58 -2.80
N GLN A 467 -23.89 12.01 -1.62
CA GLN A 467 -24.81 12.40 -0.56
C GLN A 467 -24.79 13.91 -0.42
N LEU A 468 -25.96 14.55 -0.48
CA LEU A 468 -26.08 15.96 -0.11
C LEU A 468 -25.69 16.13 1.37
N VAL A 469 -24.75 17.05 1.63
CA VAL A 469 -24.34 17.41 2.99
C VAL A 469 -25.04 18.69 3.42
N SER A 470 -24.97 19.72 2.57
CA SER A 470 -25.55 21.03 2.83
C SER A 470 -25.70 21.83 1.55
N ASN A 471 -26.54 22.87 1.59
CA ASN A 471 -26.56 23.91 0.57
C ASN A 471 -25.72 25.09 1.03
N PHE A 472 -25.21 25.89 0.10
CA PHE A 472 -24.48 27.12 0.41
C PHE A 472 -25.05 28.32 -0.36
N ASP A 473 -24.90 29.51 0.23
CA ASP A 473 -25.26 30.80 -0.33
C ASP A 473 -24.27 31.83 0.18
N THR A 474 -23.33 32.25 -0.67
CA THR A 474 -22.18 33.07 -0.27
C THR A 474 -21.95 34.27 -1.20
N THR A 475 -21.37 35.33 -0.64
CA THR A 475 -20.95 36.56 -1.32
C THR A 475 -19.57 36.94 -0.81
N GLU A 476 -18.68 37.44 -1.68
CA GLU A 476 -17.38 38.01 -1.30
C GLU A 476 -16.42 37.01 -0.63
N ASN A 477 -16.22 35.84 -1.25
CA ASN A 477 -15.22 34.85 -0.82
C ASN A 477 -15.31 34.42 0.66
N LYS A 478 -16.50 34.49 1.27
CA LYS A 478 -16.66 34.10 2.69
C LYS A 478 -16.41 32.61 2.88
N ASN A 479 -15.81 32.29 4.02
CA ASN A 479 -15.61 30.92 4.47
C ASN A 479 -16.94 30.20 4.64
N ILE A 480 -17.00 28.97 4.16
CA ILE A 480 -18.07 28.01 4.29
C ILE A 480 -17.54 26.87 5.17
N ASP A 481 -18.22 26.62 6.28
CA ASP A 481 -17.93 25.50 7.18
C ASP A 481 -18.93 24.37 6.93
N VAL A 482 -18.43 23.18 6.65
CA VAL A 482 -19.20 21.97 6.38
C VAL A 482 -18.94 20.96 7.48
N ASP A 483 -20.01 20.53 8.15
CA ASP A 483 -19.94 19.46 9.13
C ASP A 483 -19.89 18.10 8.45
N LEU A 484 -18.76 17.42 8.56
CA LEU A 484 -18.54 16.06 8.06
C LEU A 484 -18.58 15.01 9.19
N THR A 485 -18.98 15.42 10.40
CA THR A 485 -19.12 14.53 11.56
C THR A 485 -20.09 13.40 11.23
N GLY A 486 -19.70 12.17 11.52
CA GLY A 486 -20.48 10.97 11.20
C GLY A 486 -20.52 10.60 9.71
N LYS A 487 -19.91 11.39 8.81
CA LYS A 487 -19.72 11.01 7.39
C LYS A 487 -18.38 10.30 7.18
N ILE A 488 -17.32 10.84 7.78
CA ILE A 488 -16.01 10.19 7.85
C ILE A 488 -15.94 9.48 9.20
N LYS A 489 -16.08 8.15 9.19
CA LYS A 489 -16.06 7.31 10.41
C LYS A 489 -14.81 6.44 10.56
N MET A 490 -14.05 6.31 9.48
CA MET A 490 -12.91 5.39 9.38
C MET A 490 -11.80 5.96 8.50
N PRO A 491 -10.58 5.41 8.58
CA PRO A 491 -9.48 5.79 7.72
C PRO A 491 -9.81 5.49 6.28
N GLY A 492 -9.53 6.46 5.40
CA GLY A 492 -10.08 6.40 4.06
C GLY A 492 -9.82 7.65 3.26
N GLN A 493 -10.34 7.62 2.04
CA GLN A 493 -10.34 8.76 1.14
C GLN A 493 -11.76 9.18 0.81
N PHE A 494 -11.98 10.48 0.76
CA PHE A 494 -13.29 11.08 0.60
C PHE A 494 -13.22 12.23 -0.40
N ILE A 495 -14.34 12.53 -1.03
CA ILE A 495 -14.45 13.66 -1.95
C ILE A 495 -15.66 14.49 -1.51
N VAL A 496 -15.45 15.80 -1.40
CA VAL A 496 -16.49 16.80 -1.26
C VAL A 496 -16.58 17.56 -2.57
N LYS A 497 -17.75 17.57 -3.20
CA LYS A 497 -17.99 18.27 -4.47
C LYS A 497 -18.86 19.48 -4.24
N ILE A 498 -18.47 20.60 -4.83
CA ILE A 498 -19.15 21.89 -4.71
C ILE A 498 -19.78 22.18 -6.08
N GLU A 499 -21.09 22.21 -6.16
CA GLU A 499 -21.82 22.46 -7.41
C GLU A 499 -22.60 23.76 -7.32
N ASN A 500 -22.53 24.57 -8.37
CA ASN A 500 -23.31 25.79 -8.51
C ASN A 500 -24.69 25.46 -9.08
N TYR A 501 -25.75 26.10 -8.56
CA TYR A 501 -27.08 26.01 -9.18
C TYR A 501 -27.12 26.65 -10.57
N ASN A 502 -26.23 27.61 -10.85
CA ASN A 502 -25.99 28.09 -12.21
C ASN A 502 -24.79 27.35 -12.83
N PRO A 503 -25.01 26.39 -13.75
CA PRO A 503 -23.93 25.60 -14.34
C PRO A 503 -23.01 26.41 -15.27
N GLU A 504 -23.39 27.63 -15.66
CA GLU A 504 -22.54 28.51 -16.48
C GLU A 504 -21.44 29.20 -15.68
N VAL A 505 -21.51 29.16 -14.34
CA VAL A 505 -20.55 29.82 -13.45
C VAL A 505 -19.69 28.75 -12.79
N GLU A 506 -18.42 28.69 -13.21
CA GLU A 506 -17.43 27.77 -12.65
C GLU A 506 -17.14 28.07 -11.17
N ILE A 507 -16.90 27.02 -10.39
CA ILE A 507 -16.52 27.12 -8.98
C ILE A 507 -15.01 27.04 -8.87
N GLU A 508 -14.39 28.10 -8.36
CA GLU A 508 -12.99 28.11 -7.95
C GLU A 508 -12.91 28.05 -6.42
N ILE A 509 -12.27 27.00 -5.88
CA ILE A 509 -12.19 26.73 -4.43
C ILE A 509 -10.85 27.22 -3.90
N GLU A 510 -10.87 27.96 -2.80
CA GLU A 510 -9.70 28.51 -2.11
C GLU A 510 -9.75 28.23 -0.60
N ASN A 511 -8.64 28.46 0.11
CA ASN A 511 -8.53 28.44 1.57
C ASN A 511 -9.10 27.17 2.24
N VAL A 512 -8.82 25.99 1.66
CA VAL A 512 -9.27 24.72 2.21
C VAL A 512 -8.53 24.40 3.50
N GLU A 513 -9.27 24.16 4.58
CA GLU A 513 -8.77 23.75 5.87
C GLU A 513 -9.64 22.62 6.43
N LEU A 514 -9.01 21.59 7.00
CA LEU A 514 -9.72 20.51 7.67
C LEU A 514 -9.45 20.58 9.17
N PHE A 515 -10.51 20.43 9.95
CA PHE A 515 -10.45 20.47 11.41
C PHE A 515 -10.97 19.16 11.99
N TYR A 516 -10.23 18.62 12.96
CA TYR A 516 -10.64 17.48 13.77
C TYR A 516 -10.68 17.88 15.25
N ASN A 517 -11.84 17.71 15.88
CA ASN A 517 -12.08 18.14 17.26
C ASN A 517 -11.64 19.59 17.53
N GLY A 518 -11.86 20.47 16.54
CA GLY A 518 -11.50 21.89 16.59
C GLY A 518 -10.03 22.21 16.32
N ARG A 519 -9.18 21.21 16.05
CA ARG A 519 -7.76 21.41 15.69
C ARG A 519 -7.58 21.32 14.18
N LYS A 520 -6.94 22.32 13.57
CA LYS A 520 -6.53 22.27 12.17
C LYS A 520 -5.47 21.17 11.99
N ILE A 521 -5.60 20.36 10.94
CA ILE A 521 -4.58 19.37 10.55
C ILE A 521 -3.69 19.88 9.43
N LEU A 522 -2.68 19.09 9.07
CA LEU A 522 -1.81 19.38 7.93
C LEU A 522 -2.60 19.51 6.63
N ASP A 523 -2.28 20.57 5.89
CA ASP A 523 -2.90 20.88 4.60
C ASP A 523 -2.64 19.76 3.56
N ASP A 524 -1.55 19.00 3.71
CA ASP A 524 -1.20 17.82 2.89
C ASP A 524 -2.37 16.82 2.74
N PHE A 525 -3.26 16.73 3.73
CA PHE A 525 -4.38 15.79 3.75
C PHE A 525 -5.59 16.24 2.93
N SER A 526 -5.51 17.40 2.30
CA SER A 526 -6.55 17.89 1.41
C SER A 526 -5.97 18.45 0.11
N SER A 527 -6.69 18.28 -0.99
CA SER A 527 -6.29 18.86 -2.28
C SER A 527 -7.51 19.26 -3.09
N VAL A 528 -7.41 20.36 -3.83
CA VAL A 528 -8.46 20.84 -4.74
C VAL A 528 -8.20 20.33 -6.15
N GLN A 529 -9.23 19.80 -6.81
CA GLN A 529 -9.21 19.46 -8.23
C GLN A 529 -10.51 19.95 -8.89
N GLY A 530 -10.43 21.10 -9.56
CA GLY A 530 -11.62 21.77 -10.08
C GLY A 530 -12.57 22.13 -8.95
N ASN A 531 -13.80 21.62 -8.99
CA ASN A 531 -14.81 21.83 -7.96
C ASN A 531 -14.89 20.69 -6.91
N GLU A 532 -13.88 19.82 -6.85
CA GLU A 532 -13.77 18.76 -5.86
C GLU A 532 -12.66 19.06 -4.84
N ILE A 533 -12.97 18.87 -3.55
CA ILE A 533 -12.00 18.78 -2.47
C ILE A 533 -11.81 17.29 -2.15
N ARG A 534 -10.61 16.79 -2.39
CA ARG A 534 -10.21 15.43 -1.99
C ARG A 534 -9.65 15.47 -0.59
N ILE A 535 -10.12 14.58 0.27
CA ILE A 535 -9.67 14.42 1.65
C ILE A 535 -9.02 13.05 1.79
N ASN A 536 -7.77 13.02 2.23
CA ASN A 536 -7.03 11.81 2.54
C ASN A 536 -6.83 11.71 4.05
N ARG A 537 -7.52 10.78 4.72
CA ARG A 537 -7.42 10.64 6.18
C ARG A 537 -6.62 9.39 6.50
N THR A 538 -5.47 9.57 7.14
CA THR A 538 -4.44 8.53 7.35
C THR A 538 -4.47 7.89 8.75
N SER A 539 -5.01 8.56 9.77
CA SER A 539 -5.29 8.08 11.14
C SER A 539 -6.21 9.11 11.84
N GLN A 540 -6.69 8.93 13.10
CA GLN A 540 -7.27 10.03 13.96
C GLN A 540 -8.78 10.39 13.97
N VAL A 541 -9.67 9.49 13.55
CA VAL A 541 -11.13 9.63 13.67
C VAL A 541 -11.68 8.37 14.30
N ILE A 542 -12.27 8.55 15.48
CA ILE A 542 -13.22 7.64 16.11
C ILE A 542 -14.64 8.15 15.82
N ASP A 543 -15.66 7.31 16.01
CA ASP A 543 -17.07 7.67 15.74
C ASP A 543 -17.53 9.00 16.38
N GLU A 544 -16.88 9.42 17.46
CA GLU A 544 -17.19 10.65 18.22
C GLU A 544 -16.46 11.92 17.72
N SER A 545 -15.57 11.79 16.73
CA SER A 545 -14.72 12.90 16.31
C SER A 545 -15.53 13.94 15.52
N LYS A 546 -15.44 15.20 15.94
CA LYS A 546 -16.04 16.32 15.20
C LYS A 546 -15.16 16.68 14.01
N ILE A 547 -15.74 16.75 12.83
CA ILE A 547 -15.00 17.00 11.58
C ILE A 547 -15.61 18.19 10.88
N THR A 548 -14.82 19.23 10.65
CA THR A 548 -15.25 20.42 9.94
C THR A 548 -14.33 20.69 8.77
N LEU A 549 -14.89 20.73 7.56
CA LEU A 549 -14.20 21.22 6.37
C LEU A 549 -14.54 22.69 6.18
N ARG A 550 -13.53 23.54 6.15
CA ARG A 550 -13.65 24.97 5.84
C ARG A 550 -13.05 25.23 4.47
N PHE A 551 -13.71 26.03 3.65
CA PHE A 551 -13.18 26.53 2.38
C PHE A 551 -13.88 27.82 1.98
N SER A 552 -13.36 28.53 0.99
CA SER A 552 -14.04 29.65 0.34
C SER A 552 -14.26 29.35 -1.15
N VAL A 553 -15.35 29.87 -1.70
CA VAL A 553 -15.56 29.90 -3.16
C VAL A 553 -15.20 31.29 -3.65
N LYS A 554 -14.29 31.38 -4.61
CA LYS A 554 -13.92 32.65 -5.21
C LYS A 554 -15.06 33.15 -6.09
N ASN A 555 -15.64 34.29 -5.75
CA ASN A 555 -16.76 34.87 -6.46
C ASN A 555 -16.80 36.41 -6.36
N GLU A 556 -17.13 37.05 -7.48
CA GLU A 556 -17.39 38.51 -7.53
C GLU A 556 -18.88 38.83 -7.30
N THR A 557 -19.75 37.82 -7.39
CA THR A 557 -21.20 37.95 -7.24
C THR A 557 -21.75 36.82 -6.35
N ARG A 558 -22.99 36.96 -5.89
CA ARG A 558 -23.65 35.97 -5.02
C ARG A 558 -23.71 34.60 -5.70
N THR A 559 -23.15 33.57 -5.07
CA THR A 559 -23.13 32.19 -5.57
C THR A 559 -23.93 31.29 -4.64
N LYS A 560 -24.75 30.41 -5.22
CA LYS A 560 -25.55 29.42 -4.48
C LYS A 560 -25.38 28.05 -5.08
N GLY A 561 -25.48 27.03 -4.24
CA GLY A 561 -25.31 25.68 -4.73
C GLY A 561 -25.37 24.62 -3.65
N GLU A 562 -24.87 23.45 -4.00
CA GLU A 562 -24.89 22.25 -3.16
C GLU A 562 -23.48 21.77 -2.85
N ILE A 563 -23.35 21.16 -1.68
CA ILE A 563 -22.15 20.50 -1.22
C ILE A 563 -22.50 19.04 -1.05
N GLN A 564 -21.85 18.20 -1.86
CA GLN A 564 -22.06 16.77 -1.87
C GLN A 564 -20.82 16.07 -1.33
N PHE A 565 -21.00 14.89 -0.74
CA PHE A 565 -19.94 14.07 -0.20
C PHE A 565 -20.05 12.64 -0.71
N LYS A 566 -18.91 12.01 -0.96
CA LYS A 566 -18.84 10.56 -1.10
C LYS A 566 -17.51 10.00 -0.59
N PRO A 567 -17.50 8.77 -0.06
CA PRO A 567 -16.29 7.98 0.04
C PRO A 567 -15.70 7.69 -1.34
N ALA A 568 -14.39 7.87 -1.48
CA ALA A 568 -13.61 7.54 -2.68
C ALA A 568 -12.80 6.26 -2.50
N LEU A 569 -12.31 5.99 -1.30
CA LEU A 569 -11.61 4.75 -0.97
C LEU A 569 -11.88 4.40 0.50
N ILE A 570 -12.81 3.47 0.71
CA ILE A 570 -13.11 2.85 2.01
C ILE A 570 -13.39 1.38 1.76
N TYR A 571 -13.07 0.52 2.73
CA TYR A 571 -13.26 -0.93 2.64
C TYR A 571 -14.14 -1.45 3.75
#